data_AF-C7XD02-F1
#
_entry.id   AF-C7XD02-F1
#
_cell.length_a   1.000
_cell.length_b   1.000
_cell.length_c   1.000
_cell.angle_alpha   90.00
_cell.angle_beta   90.00
_cell.angle_gamma   90.00
#
_symmetry.space_group_name_H-M   'P 1'
#
loop_
_entity.id
_entity.type
_entity.pdbx_description
1 polymer ?
#
loop_
_entity_poly.entity_id
_entity_poly.type
_entity_poly.pdbx_seq_one_letter_code
_entity_poly.pdbx_strand_id
1 'polypeptide(L)' 'MNNLEKLNQAFVDAFAIDKKYLKDLVYKGVSNWDSVGQMVLIANLEEAFDIEIKSDDIMDINSYKAAVLILMRKYNISF' A
#
# COMPACT_ATOMS: atom_id res chain seq x y z
N MET A 1 -3.84 -9.61 -13.25
CA MET A 1 -3.91 -9.53 -11.79
C MET A 1 -5.19 -8.81 -11.42
N ASN A 2 -5.94 -9.33 -10.46
CA ASN A 2 -7.03 -8.57 -9.84
C ASN A 2 -6.47 -7.45 -8.93
N ASN A 3 -7.33 -6.56 -8.44
CA ASN A 3 -6.89 -5.42 -7.64
C ASN A 3 -6.25 -5.85 -6.32
N LEU A 4 -6.72 -6.94 -5.69
CA LEU A 4 -6.11 -7.49 -4.48
C LEU A 4 -4.69 -8.00 -4.74
N GLU A 5 -4.46 -8.65 -5.88
CA GLU A 5 -3.13 -9.10 -6.31
C GLU A 5 -2.19 -7.93 -6.56
N LYS A 6 -2.67 -6.86 -7.24
CA LYS A 6 -1.90 -5.63 -7.45
C LYS A 6 -1.47 -4.99 -6.13
N LEU A 7 -2.41 -4.82 -5.20
CA LEU A 7 -2.14 -4.28 -3.87
C LEU A 7 -1.14 -5.15 -3.11
N ASN A 8 -1.35 -6.47 -3.10
CA ASN A 8 -0.41 -7.39 -2.45
C ASN A 8 1.00 -7.26 -3.02
N GLN A 9 1.11 -7.14 -4.34
CA GLN A 9 2.39 -7.03 -5.02
C GLN A 9 3.09 -5.72 -4.67
N ALA A 10 2.38 -4.59 -4.66
CA ALA A 10 2.94 -3.29 -4.28
C ALA A 10 3.58 -3.30 -2.88
N PHE A 11 2.94 -3.96 -1.92
CA PHE A 11 3.48 -4.11 -0.56
C PHE A 11 4.65 -5.10 -0.47
N VAL A 12 4.55 -6.23 -1.16
CA VAL A 12 5.63 -7.23 -1.22
C VAL A 12 6.89 -6.62 -1.81
N ASP A 13 6.75 -5.86 -2.89
CA ASP A 13 7.88 -5.26 -3.60
C ASP A 13 8.47 -4.08 -2.80
N ALA A 14 7.61 -3.26 -2.17
CA ALA A 14 8.09 -2.14 -1.35
C ALA A 14 8.87 -2.59 -0.11
N PHE A 15 8.45 -3.70 0.53
CA PHE A 15 9.00 -4.10 1.83
C PHE A 15 9.82 -5.39 1.79
N ALA A 16 9.89 -6.08 0.65
CA ALA A 16 10.55 -7.37 0.48
C ALA A 16 10.05 -8.42 1.50
N ILE A 17 8.73 -8.53 1.67
CA ILE A 17 8.08 -9.43 2.64
C ILE A 17 7.17 -10.45 1.95
N ASP A 18 6.82 -11.51 2.67
CA ASP A 18 5.86 -12.52 2.21
C ASP A 18 4.40 -12.03 2.32
N LYS A 19 3.58 -12.37 1.31
CA LYS A 19 2.15 -12.05 1.25
C LYS A 19 1.37 -12.47 2.50
N LYS A 20 1.81 -13.54 3.19
CA LYS A 20 1.17 -14.03 4.43
C LYS A 20 1.19 -13.01 5.57
N TYR A 21 2.11 -12.05 5.57
CA TYR A 21 2.24 -11.04 6.63
C TYR A 21 1.40 -9.78 6.36
N LEU A 22 0.88 -9.60 5.14
CA LEU A 22 0.23 -8.36 4.72
C LEU A 22 -1.02 -8.02 5.54
N LYS A 23 -1.82 -9.03 5.88
CA LYS A 23 -3.13 -8.85 6.53
C LYS A 23 -3.04 -8.03 7.82
N ASP A 24 -1.96 -8.19 8.58
CA ASP A 24 -1.75 -7.54 9.87
C ASP A 24 -0.58 -6.54 9.84
N LEU A 25 -0.12 -6.19 8.63
CA LEU A 25 0.99 -5.27 8.44
C LEU A 25 0.57 -3.82 8.76
N VAL A 26 1.38 -3.17 9.58
CA VAL A 26 1.24 -1.77 10.00
C VAL A 26 2.57 -1.04 9.83
N TYR A 27 2.51 0.28 9.76
CA TYR A 27 3.67 1.16 9.69
C TYR A 27 4.65 0.86 10.82
N LYS A 28 5.96 0.78 10.51
CA LYS A 28 7.02 0.30 11.41
C LYS A 28 6.86 -1.13 11.93
N GLY A 29 5.91 -1.91 11.41
CA GLY A 29 5.75 -3.33 11.73
C GLY A 29 6.83 -4.23 11.11
N VAL A 30 7.54 -3.72 10.10
CA VAL A 30 8.73 -4.34 9.50
C VAL A 30 9.81 -3.28 9.32
N SER A 31 11.08 -3.69 9.35
CA SER A 31 12.23 -2.78 9.27
C SER A 31 12.23 -1.89 8.03
N ASN A 32 11.70 -2.41 6.91
CA ASN A 32 11.65 -1.72 5.63
C ASN A 32 10.47 -0.76 5.49
N TRP A 33 9.53 -0.76 6.46
CA TRP A 33 8.40 0.15 6.44
C TRP A 33 8.67 1.39 7.32
N ASP A 34 9.53 2.26 6.80
CA ASP A 34 9.94 3.55 7.38
C ASP A 34 9.49 4.73 6.49
N SER A 35 10.15 5.89 6.57
CA SER A 35 9.82 7.05 5.72
C SER A 35 10.14 6.83 4.24
N VAL A 36 11.21 6.10 3.90
CA VAL A 36 11.59 5.85 2.50
C VAL A 36 10.73 4.72 1.93
N GLY A 37 10.54 3.64 2.69
CA GLY A 37 9.66 2.54 2.30
C GLY A 37 8.21 2.99 2.10
N GLN A 38 7.73 3.97 2.87
CA GLN A 38 6.41 4.58 2.62
C GLN A 38 6.35 5.17 1.21
N MET A 39 7.33 5.99 0.81
CA MET A 39 7.34 6.60 -0.51
C MET A 39 7.45 5.56 -1.64
N VAL A 40 8.21 4.48 -1.43
CA VAL A 40 8.27 3.36 -2.38
C VAL A 40 6.91 2.68 -2.52
N LEU A 41 6.22 2.42 -1.39
CA LEU A 41 4.87 1.86 -1.43
C LEU A 41 3.91 2.77 -2.19
N ILE A 42 3.93 4.08 -1.93
CA ILE A 42 3.07 5.04 -2.63
C ILE A 42 3.33 5.00 -4.14
N ALA A 43 4.59 5.09 -4.57
CA ALA A 43 4.94 5.02 -5.98
C ALA A 43 4.44 3.72 -6.64
N ASN A 44 4.60 2.57 -5.97
CA ASN A 44 4.11 1.28 -6.47
C ASN A 44 2.58 1.24 -6.58
N LEU A 45 1.85 1.88 -5.65
CA LEU A 45 0.39 1.95 -5.70
C LEU A 45 -0.10 2.87 -6.82
N GLU A 46 0.53 4.02 -6.98
CA GLU A 46 0.26 4.96 -8.07
C GLU A 46 0.47 4.29 -9.44
N GLU A 47 1.58 3.60 -9.63
CA GLU A 47 1.87 2.85 -10.86
C GLU A 47 0.88 1.68 -11.08
N ALA A 48 0.57 0.90 -10.03
CA ALA A 48 -0.28 -0.28 -10.17
C ALA A 48 -1.75 0.05 -10.49
N PHE A 49 -2.23 1.19 -10.00
CA PHE A 49 -3.63 1.62 -10.13
C PHE A 49 -3.83 2.80 -11.10
N ASP A 50 -2.76 3.38 -11.63
CA ASP A 50 -2.79 4.59 -12.49
C ASP A 50 -3.54 5.74 -11.80
N ILE A 51 -3.13 6.02 -10.55
CA ILE A 51 -3.72 7.05 -9.68
C ILE A 51 -2.64 7.97 -9.14
N GLU A 52 -3.03 9.15 -8.67
CA GLU A 52 -2.18 10.08 -7.94
C GLU A 52 -2.64 10.16 -6.48
N ILE A 53 -1.83 9.67 -5.54
CA ILE A 53 -2.16 9.63 -4.13
C ILE A 53 -1.80 10.97 -3.49
N LYS A 54 -2.80 11.61 -2.89
CA LYS A 54 -2.64 12.92 -2.24
C LYS A 54 -1.73 12.81 -1.02
N SER A 55 -0.93 13.85 -0.79
CA SER A 55 0.00 13.94 0.34
C SER A 55 -0.64 13.67 1.72
N ASP A 56 -1.90 14.08 1.91
CA ASP A 56 -2.65 13.81 3.15
C ASP A 56 -2.92 12.30 3.32
N ASP A 57 -3.22 11.60 2.23
CA ASP A 57 -3.50 10.16 2.24
C ASP A 57 -2.23 9.32 2.41
N ILE A 58 -1.07 9.84 2.01
CA ILE A 58 0.21 9.16 2.18
C ILE A 58 0.45 8.81 3.65
N MET A 59 0.15 9.72 4.58
CA MET A 59 0.31 9.45 6.03
C MET A 59 -0.78 8.53 6.58
N ASP A 60 -1.99 8.59 6.00
CA ASP A 60 -3.12 7.75 6.40
C ASP A 60 -2.95 6.29 5.94
N ILE A 61 -2.14 6.03 4.90
CA ILE A 61 -1.74 4.68 4.45
C ILE A 61 -0.67 4.12 5.42
N ASN A 62 -1.08 3.89 6.66
CA ASN A 62 -0.22 3.40 7.75
C ASN A 62 -0.43 1.91 8.07
N SER A 63 -1.26 1.22 7.30
CA SER A 63 -1.49 -0.22 7.42
C SER A 63 -2.03 -0.78 6.11
N TYR A 64 -1.91 -2.08 5.92
CA TYR A 64 -2.47 -2.72 4.73
C TYR A 64 -4.00 -2.51 4.65
N LYS A 65 -4.71 -2.61 5.79
CA LYS A 65 -6.15 -2.35 5.86
C LYS A 65 -6.49 -0.89 5.55
N ALA A 66 -5.68 0.06 6.04
CA ALA A 66 -5.86 1.48 5.71
C ALA A 66 -5.70 1.73 4.21
N ALA A 67 -4.68 1.14 3.57
CA ALA A 67 -4.50 1.23 2.12
C ALA A 67 -5.74 0.76 1.36
N VAL A 68 -6.29 -0.43 1.69
CA VAL A 68 -7.54 -0.93 1.09
C VAL A 68 -8.67 0.08 1.24
N LEU A 69 -8.92 0.57 2.46
CA LEU A 69 -10.03 1.49 2.74
C LEU A 69 -9.90 2.81 2.00
N ILE A 70 -8.69 3.37 1.94
CA ILE A 70 -8.41 4.65 1.27
C ILE A 70 -8.56 4.48 -0.24
N LEU A 71 -7.97 3.44 -0.83
CA LEU A 71 -8.08 3.13 -2.25
C LEU A 71 -9.54 2.91 -2.68
N MET A 72 -10.34 2.21 -1.85
CA MET A 72 -11.77 2.04 -2.12
C MET A 72 -12.56 3.34 -2.04
N ARG A 73 -12.37 4.12 -0.97
CA ARG A 73 -13.24 5.27 -0.67
C ARG A 73 -12.87 6.53 -1.43
N LYS A 74 -11.57 6.75 -1.67
CA LYS A 74 -11.06 7.99 -2.27
C LYS A 74 -10.60 7.83 -3.72
N TYR A 75 -10.22 6.62 -4.12
CA TYR A 75 -9.64 6.34 -5.44
C TYR A 75 -10.49 5.38 -6.30
N ASN A 76 -11.70 5.02 -5.83
CA ASN A 76 -12.68 4.21 -6.55
C ASN A 76 -12.15 2.82 -7.01
N ILE A 77 -11.21 2.24 -6.25
CA ILE A 77 -10.66 0.91 -6.53
C ILE A 77 -11.49 -0.16 -5.83
N SER A 78 -11.95 -1.18 -6.56
CA SER A 78 -12.73 -2.30 -5.99
C SER A 78 -11.86 -3.54 -5.76
N PHE A 79 -11.90 -4.14 -4.58
CA PHE A 79 -11.08 -5.30 -4.20
C PHE A 79 -11.89 -6.58 -4.07
#